data_AF-A0A414DE98-F1
#
_entry.id   AF-A0A414DE98-F1
#
_cell.length_a   1.000
_cell.length_b   1.000
_cell.length_c   1.000
_cell.angle_alpha   90.00
_cell.angle_beta   90.00
_cell.angle_gamma   90.00
#
_symmetry.space_group_name_H-M   'P 1'
#
loop_
_entity.id
_entity.type
_entity.pdbx_description
1 polymer ?
#
loop_
_entity_poly.entity_id
_entity_poly.type
_entity_poly.pdbx_seq_one_letter_code
_entity_poly.pdbx_strand_id
1 'polypeptide(L)'
;MRRKLELLKLQIKSAFLSIPKIILGTIVTAVLVIAISTCVGIATAQDSDMRMKVAVVYPDYDDTENSDSADNKEFRYIKMAFNYVSEIDTIKNVCTFEYTDRQKAIDGLRNNYYVMAIIVPENMISDIMSGENTPVEVVCQSEGVNNTSMIFREMVRAGGSDLATAEAGIYTFDDLFNGVLKNYRGLRGTHENKLNDIYLSYALNRSIYFKTRDISVKEGLSTVQFYVCTAIVMLLLLSTITCAGNMKGESRSLAKSLKGAGISAFDTGIARTAGVGIVYIMIFEVLFIIINVMRLGIPAISGVLAVSTVGEFIASTLGIVVLVYAALSFINCIFSVVDDTVYSVITVSVIGMVCMYASGCIVSSAFLASGVRTIGMYLPTNGLFTLAGQIIKGTVDISTIITNVLWIIIFQAAGALAVKIRRDR
;
A
#
# COMPACT_ATOMS: atom_id res chain seq x y z
N MET A 1 43.61 4.49 -23.48
CA MET A 1 43.26 4.55 -22.05
C MET A 1 43.37 5.95 -21.44
N ARG A 2 44.51 6.66 -21.59
CA ARG A 2 44.73 8.00 -20.98
C ARG A 2 43.62 9.03 -21.25
N ARG A 3 43.18 9.18 -22.50
CA ARG A 3 42.11 10.11 -22.90
C ARG A 3 40.72 9.80 -22.31
N LYS A 4 40.41 8.50 -22.11
CA LYS A 4 39.15 8.08 -21.45
C LYS A 4 39.16 8.46 -19.96
N LEU A 5 40.31 8.31 -19.32
CA LEU A 5 40.51 8.70 -17.92
C LEU A 5 40.43 10.23 -17.74
N GLU A 6 40.93 11.00 -18.70
CA GLU A 6 40.82 12.47 -18.70
C GLU A 6 39.36 12.93 -18.82
N LEU A 7 38.55 12.32 -19.69
CA LEU A 7 37.12 12.59 -19.75
C LEU A 7 36.41 12.28 -18.44
N LEU A 8 36.72 11.14 -17.81
CA LEU A 8 36.17 10.79 -16.51
C LEU A 8 36.54 11.85 -15.46
N LYS A 9 37.80 12.28 -15.41
CA LYS A 9 38.25 13.34 -14.50
C LYS A 9 37.53 14.66 -14.74
N LEU A 10 37.28 15.03 -16.00
CA LEU A 10 36.53 16.25 -16.35
C LEU A 10 35.07 16.16 -15.90
N GLN A 11 34.41 15.02 -16.13
CA GLN A 11 33.03 14.79 -15.69
C GLN A 11 32.91 14.81 -14.17
N ILE A 12 33.85 14.18 -13.45
CA ILE A 12 33.94 14.24 -11.99
C ILE A 12 34.13 15.70 -11.55
N LYS A 13 35.10 16.43 -12.12
CA LYS A 13 35.35 17.83 -11.76
C LYS A 13 34.11 18.71 -12.00
N SER A 14 33.40 18.51 -13.11
CA SER A 14 32.15 19.20 -13.41
C SER A 14 31.07 18.87 -12.40
N ALA A 15 30.94 17.59 -12.02
CA ALA A 15 29.97 17.15 -11.01
C ALA A 15 30.27 17.75 -9.63
N PHE A 16 31.55 17.81 -9.23
CA PHE A 16 31.98 18.44 -7.98
C PHE A 16 31.69 19.95 -7.97
N LEU A 17 31.92 20.66 -9.07
CA LEU A 17 31.56 22.08 -9.19
C LEU A 17 30.05 22.32 -9.07
N SER A 18 29.23 21.34 -9.45
CA SER A 18 27.78 21.40 -9.32
C SER A 18 27.23 20.93 -7.96
N ILE A 19 28.07 20.51 -7.01
CA ILE A 19 27.63 20.03 -5.68
C ILE A 19 26.63 20.98 -5.01
N PRO A 20 26.86 22.31 -4.92
CA PRO A 20 25.91 23.20 -4.28
C PRO A 20 24.52 23.18 -4.94
N LYS A 21 24.49 23.08 -6.28
CA LYS A 21 23.25 22.98 -7.05
C LYS A 21 22.55 21.63 -6.86
N ILE A 22 23.33 20.54 -6.81
CA ILE A 22 22.82 19.18 -6.57
C ILE A 22 22.24 19.08 -5.16
N ILE A 23 22.91 19.60 -4.14
CA ILE A 23 22.41 19.62 -2.76
C ILE A 23 21.12 20.43 -2.67
N LEU A 24 21.12 21.68 -3.18
CA LEU A 24 19.93 22.53 -3.17
C LEU A 24 18.76 21.86 -3.89
N GLY A 25 19.02 21.28 -5.06
CA GLY A 25 18.02 20.58 -5.83
C GLY A 25 17.52 19.30 -5.13
N THR A 26 18.39 18.56 -4.44
CA THR A 26 18.02 17.37 -3.67
C THR A 26 17.11 17.76 -2.50
N ILE A 27 17.38 18.88 -1.83
CA ILE A 27 16.50 19.43 -0.78
C ILE A 27 15.14 19.79 -1.37
N VAL A 28 15.09 20.52 -2.50
CA VAL A 28 13.83 20.87 -3.17
C VAL A 28 13.04 19.62 -3.56
N THR A 29 13.73 18.60 -4.09
CA THR A 29 13.11 17.33 -4.46
C THR A 29 12.58 16.58 -3.24
N ALA A 30 13.33 16.56 -2.13
CA ALA A 30 12.87 15.97 -0.88
C ALA A 30 11.62 16.68 -0.34
N VAL A 31 11.58 18.02 -0.38
CA VAL A 31 10.40 18.80 0.00
C VAL A 31 9.20 18.46 -0.89
N LEU A 32 9.38 18.31 -2.20
CA LEU A 32 8.32 17.88 -3.11
C LEU A 32 7.79 16.48 -2.78
N VAL A 33 8.69 15.52 -2.54
CA VAL A 33 8.30 14.15 -2.15
C VAL A 33 7.54 14.14 -0.83
N ILE A 34 8.00 14.92 0.16
CA ILE A 34 7.31 15.07 1.44
C ILE A 34 5.94 15.71 1.22
N ALA A 35 5.85 16.79 0.45
CA ALA A 35 4.59 17.47 0.17
C ALA A 35 3.58 16.56 -0.52
N ILE A 36 4.00 15.80 -1.55
CA ILE A 36 3.17 14.80 -2.22
C ILE A 36 2.70 13.74 -1.20
N SER A 37 3.62 13.23 -0.37
CA SER A 37 3.29 12.22 0.65
C SER A 37 2.28 12.75 1.67
N THR A 38 2.44 13.98 2.14
CA THR A 38 1.51 14.62 3.08
C THR A 38 0.15 14.89 2.42
N CYS A 39 0.13 15.32 1.16
CA CYS A 39 -1.11 15.52 0.41
C CYS A 39 -1.88 14.21 0.22
N VAL A 40 -1.18 13.14 -0.15
CA VAL A 40 -1.77 11.79 -0.22
C VAL A 40 -2.27 11.36 1.16
N GLY A 41 -1.47 11.55 2.21
CA GLY A 41 -1.86 11.26 3.58
C GLY A 41 -3.15 11.97 4.00
N ILE A 42 -3.28 13.27 3.73
CA ILE A 42 -4.48 14.07 4.02
C ILE A 42 -5.67 13.60 3.18
N ALA A 43 -5.49 13.35 1.88
CA ALA A 43 -6.55 12.85 1.01
C ALA A 43 -7.06 11.47 1.47
N THR A 44 -6.15 10.57 1.86
CA THR A 44 -6.52 9.26 2.41
C THR A 44 -7.12 9.36 3.81
N ALA A 45 -6.72 10.35 4.61
CA ALA A 45 -7.30 10.59 5.94
C ALA A 45 -8.73 11.13 5.83
N GLN A 46 -9.00 12.00 4.86
CA GLN A 46 -10.37 12.44 4.52
C GLN A 46 -11.25 11.27 4.08
N ASP A 47 -10.70 10.27 3.39
CA ASP A 47 -11.41 9.05 2.98
C ASP A 47 -11.57 8.04 4.13
N SER A 48 -10.63 8.01 5.09
CA SER A 48 -10.63 7.09 6.23
C SER A 48 -11.70 7.41 7.28
N ASP A 49 -12.30 8.60 7.25
CA ASP A 49 -13.42 8.97 8.12
C ASP A 49 -14.76 8.38 7.63
N MET A 50 -14.78 7.74 6.45
CA MET A 50 -15.92 6.95 5.99
C MET A 50 -15.89 5.53 6.59
N ARG A 51 -15.96 5.43 7.93
CA ARG A 51 -16.53 4.21 8.52
C ARG A 51 -17.90 4.02 7.88
N MET A 52 -18.19 2.80 7.42
CA MET A 52 -19.47 2.53 6.77
C MET A 52 -20.59 2.79 7.76
N LYS A 53 -21.42 3.79 7.47
CA LYS A 53 -22.59 4.09 8.29
C LYS A 53 -23.70 3.10 7.96
N VAL A 54 -24.12 2.35 8.97
CA VAL A 54 -25.21 1.38 8.89
C VAL A 54 -26.36 1.89 9.73
N ALA A 55 -27.51 2.10 9.11
CA ALA A 55 -28.73 2.45 9.81
C ALA A 55 -29.31 1.19 10.48
N VAL A 56 -29.64 1.27 11.77
CA VAL A 56 -30.39 0.25 12.50
C VAL A 56 -31.78 0.80 12.76
N VAL A 57 -32.77 0.23 12.10
CA VAL A 57 -34.17 0.64 12.19
C VAL A 57 -34.87 -0.24 13.19
N TYR A 58 -35.46 0.39 14.21
CA TYR A 58 -36.31 -0.27 15.19
C TYR A 58 -37.73 0.34 15.15
N PRO A 59 -38.80 -0.47 15.30
CA PRO A 59 -40.18 -0.01 15.10
C PRO A 59 -40.65 1.08 16.08
N ASP A 60 -40.15 1.07 17.32
CA ASP A 60 -40.45 2.07 18.37
C ASP A 60 -39.26 3.01 18.65
N TYR A 61 -38.48 3.36 17.62
CA TYR A 61 -37.43 4.35 17.78
C TYR A 61 -38.03 5.76 17.81
N ASP A 62 -37.85 6.49 18.92
CA ASP A 62 -38.22 7.91 19.02
C ASP A 62 -36.98 8.74 19.39
N ASP A 63 -36.61 9.66 18.49
CA ASP A 63 -35.47 10.58 18.68
C ASP A 63 -35.69 11.58 19.84
N THR A 64 -36.93 11.70 20.32
CA THR A 64 -37.35 12.77 21.24
C THR A 64 -37.53 12.33 22.70
N GLU A 65 -37.59 11.03 22.98
CA GLU A 65 -37.64 10.50 24.33
C GLU A 65 -36.28 9.96 24.74
N ASN A 66 -35.80 10.33 25.94
CA ASN A 66 -34.70 9.64 26.58
C ASN A 66 -35.05 8.15 26.65
N SER A 67 -34.50 7.37 25.71
CA SER A 67 -34.69 5.93 25.49
C SER A 67 -34.14 5.02 26.62
N ASP A 68 -34.36 5.45 27.85
CA ASP A 68 -34.22 4.71 29.11
C ASP A 68 -35.60 4.45 29.76
N SER A 69 -36.71 4.80 29.10
CA SER A 69 -38.06 4.42 29.54
C SER A 69 -38.22 2.89 29.49
N ALA A 70 -38.65 2.33 30.61
CA ALA A 70 -38.43 0.96 31.05
C ALA A 70 -39.27 -0.13 30.36
N ASP A 71 -40.02 0.18 29.29
CA ASP A 71 -41.08 -0.72 28.82
C ASP A 71 -40.70 -1.60 27.62
N ASN A 72 -39.66 -1.28 26.85
CA ASN A 72 -39.30 -2.09 25.68
C ASN A 72 -38.04 -2.95 25.94
N LYS A 73 -38.22 -4.07 26.64
CA LYS A 73 -37.13 -5.02 26.96
C LYS A 73 -36.40 -5.52 25.71
N GLU A 74 -37.11 -5.72 24.60
CA GLU A 74 -36.52 -6.17 23.34
C GLU A 74 -35.54 -5.14 22.76
N PHE A 75 -35.92 -3.86 22.75
CA PHE A 75 -35.04 -2.78 22.32
C PHE A 75 -33.72 -2.76 23.10
N ARG A 76 -33.77 -3.00 24.42
CA ARG A 76 -32.55 -3.06 25.25
C ARG A 76 -31.64 -4.22 24.86
N TYR A 77 -32.19 -5.40 24.56
CA TYR A 77 -31.39 -6.55 24.13
C TYR A 77 -30.74 -6.32 22.76
N ILE A 78 -31.49 -5.75 21.82
CA ILE A 78 -31.00 -5.40 20.49
C ILE A 78 -29.91 -4.33 20.59
N LYS A 79 -30.15 -3.26 21.38
CA LYS A 79 -29.17 -2.20 21.63
C LYS A 79 -27.89 -2.74 22.26
N MET A 80 -28.01 -3.65 23.22
CA MET A 80 -26.86 -4.32 23.85
C MET A 80 -26.09 -5.20 22.86
N ALA A 81 -26.78 -5.95 21.99
CA ALA A 81 -26.16 -6.78 20.97
C ALA A 81 -25.41 -5.93 19.94
N PHE A 82 -26.02 -4.87 19.41
CA PHE A 82 -25.35 -3.96 18.47
C PHE A 82 -24.21 -3.17 19.12
N ASN A 83 -24.35 -2.74 20.38
CA ASN A 83 -23.25 -2.10 21.11
C ASN A 83 -22.07 -3.06 21.25
N TYR A 84 -22.30 -4.30 21.68
CA TYR A 84 -21.26 -5.31 21.77
C TYR A 84 -20.57 -5.54 20.42
N VAL A 85 -21.36 -5.73 19.35
CA VAL A 85 -20.86 -5.91 17.98
C VAL A 85 -20.06 -4.68 17.52
N SER A 86 -20.50 -3.46 17.86
CA SER A 86 -19.81 -2.22 17.51
C SER A 86 -18.47 -2.04 18.23
N GLU A 87 -18.28 -2.69 19.38
CA GLU A 87 -17.05 -2.65 20.16
C GLU A 87 -16.00 -3.69 19.72
N ILE A 88 -16.39 -4.69 18.92
CA ILE A 88 -15.45 -5.66 18.35
C ILE A 88 -14.44 -4.92 17.44
N ASP A 89 -13.14 -5.05 17.70
CA ASP A 89 -12.08 -4.31 16.98
C ASP A 89 -12.14 -4.43 15.45
N THR A 90 -12.56 -5.59 14.93
CA THR A 90 -12.71 -5.82 13.48
C THR A 90 -13.90 -5.08 12.87
N ILE A 91 -14.91 -4.71 13.66
CA ILE A 91 -16.13 -4.02 13.23
C ILE A 91 -16.02 -2.53 13.54
N LYS A 92 -15.55 -2.16 14.74
CA LYS A 92 -15.35 -0.78 15.20
C LYS A 92 -14.53 0.07 14.23
N ASN A 93 -13.55 -0.54 13.57
CA ASN A 93 -12.65 0.12 12.63
C ASN A 93 -13.23 0.24 11.21
N VAL A 94 -14.36 -0.44 10.93
CA VAL A 94 -14.91 -0.59 9.58
C VAL A 94 -16.32 0.00 9.47
N CYS A 95 -17.14 -0.10 10.53
CA CYS A 95 -18.55 0.27 10.54
C CYS A 95 -18.91 1.14 11.75
N THR A 96 -19.91 1.99 11.56
CA THR A 96 -20.59 2.73 12.64
C THR A 96 -22.10 2.46 12.53
N PHE A 97 -22.73 2.05 13.62
CA PHE A 97 -24.18 1.83 13.67
C PHE A 97 -24.87 3.11 14.18
N GLU A 98 -25.86 3.59 13.44
CA GLU A 98 -26.72 4.71 13.83
C GLU A 98 -28.17 4.22 13.89
N TYR A 99 -28.84 4.42 15.04
CA TYR A 99 -30.26 4.09 15.16
C TYR A 99 -31.09 5.19 14.50
N THR A 100 -32.12 4.82 13.73
CA THR A 100 -32.94 5.80 13.03
C THR A 100 -34.30 5.21 12.62
N ASP A 101 -35.22 6.08 12.23
CA ASP A 101 -36.52 5.69 11.72
C ASP A 101 -36.42 5.05 10.33
N ARG A 102 -37.37 4.17 9.99
CA ARG A 102 -37.42 3.54 8.67
C ARG A 102 -37.36 4.55 7.53
N GLN A 103 -38.11 5.64 7.64
CA GLN A 103 -38.16 6.66 6.59
C GLN A 103 -36.81 7.39 6.43
N LYS A 104 -36.17 7.78 7.55
CA LYS A 104 -34.84 8.41 7.56
C LYS A 104 -33.75 7.47 7.05
N ALA A 105 -33.82 6.18 7.37
CA ALA A 105 -32.90 5.17 6.85
C ALA A 105 -33.00 5.04 5.33
N ILE A 106 -34.21 4.98 4.77
CA ILE A 106 -34.42 4.85 3.33
C ILE A 106 -34.02 6.13 2.59
N ASP A 107 -34.31 7.32 3.14
CA ASP A 107 -33.90 8.59 2.54
C ASP A 107 -32.37 8.80 2.67
N GLY A 108 -31.76 8.36 3.77
CA GLY A 108 -30.30 8.33 3.94
C GLY A 108 -29.62 7.32 3.00
N LEU A 109 -30.27 6.19 2.71
CA LEU A 109 -29.85 5.27 1.66
C LEU A 109 -29.99 5.91 0.28
N ARG A 110 -31.01 6.72 -0.03
CA ARG A 110 -31.11 7.39 -1.34
C ARG A 110 -30.04 8.47 -1.54
N ASN A 111 -29.61 9.12 -0.47
CA ASN A 111 -28.65 10.22 -0.49
C ASN A 111 -27.18 9.79 -0.27
N ASN A 112 -26.85 8.49 -0.36
CA ASN A 112 -25.51 7.94 -0.11
C ASN A 112 -24.96 8.23 1.31
N TYR A 113 -25.82 8.52 2.28
CA TYR A 113 -25.41 8.74 3.66
C TYR A 113 -25.24 7.42 4.43
N TYR A 114 -26.15 6.47 4.21
CA TYR A 114 -26.03 5.09 4.71
C TYR A 114 -25.63 4.15 3.57
N VAL A 115 -24.79 3.16 3.90
CA VAL A 115 -24.44 2.07 2.98
C VAL A 115 -25.50 0.97 3.00
N MET A 116 -26.13 0.78 4.16
CA MET A 116 -27.11 -0.28 4.43
C MET A 116 -28.08 0.16 5.54
N ALA A 117 -29.31 -0.33 5.48
CA ALA A 117 -30.25 -0.28 6.59
C ALA A 117 -30.62 -1.71 7.03
N ILE A 118 -30.53 -1.97 8.33
CA ILE A 118 -30.97 -3.20 8.97
C ILE A 118 -32.29 -2.88 9.64
N ILE A 119 -33.37 -3.47 9.15
CA ILE A 119 -34.73 -3.28 9.66
C ILE A 119 -35.07 -4.47 10.54
N VAL A 120 -35.12 -4.20 11.84
CA VAL A 120 -35.44 -5.20 12.86
C VAL A 120 -36.97 -5.28 13.01
N PRO A 121 -37.58 -6.46 12.86
CA PRO A 121 -39.02 -6.61 12.98
C PRO A 121 -39.49 -6.43 14.43
N GLU A 122 -40.77 -6.07 14.60
CA GLU A 122 -41.44 -6.09 15.89
C GLU A 122 -41.45 -7.51 16.46
N ASN A 123 -41.28 -7.65 17.78
CA ASN A 123 -41.34 -8.93 18.49
C ASN A 123 -40.25 -9.95 18.09
N MET A 124 -39.15 -9.54 17.43
CA MET A 124 -38.09 -10.43 16.96
C MET A 124 -37.59 -11.40 18.05
N ILE A 125 -37.41 -10.90 19.27
CA ILE A 125 -36.90 -11.74 20.38
C ILE A 125 -37.96 -12.74 20.82
N SER A 126 -39.22 -12.31 20.89
CA SER A 126 -40.36 -13.17 21.23
C SER A 126 -40.62 -14.24 20.17
N ASP A 127 -40.46 -13.91 18.90
CA ASP A 127 -40.60 -14.84 17.77
C ASP A 127 -39.52 -15.94 17.84
N ILE A 128 -38.26 -15.55 18.05
CA ILE A 128 -37.16 -16.51 18.25
C ILE A 128 -37.42 -17.43 19.45
N MET A 129 -37.92 -16.88 20.55
CA MET A 129 -38.23 -17.64 21.77
C MET A 129 -39.43 -18.58 21.62
N SER A 130 -40.36 -18.25 20.72
CA SER A 130 -41.56 -19.07 20.44
C SER A 130 -41.37 -20.04 19.27
N GLY A 131 -40.30 -19.89 18.49
CA GLY A 131 -40.02 -20.68 17.30
C GLY A 131 -40.66 -20.14 16.03
N GLU A 132 -41.24 -18.94 16.05
CA GLU A 132 -41.64 -18.20 14.86
C GLU A 132 -40.41 -17.48 14.27
N ASN A 133 -40.25 -17.51 12.94
CA ASN A 133 -39.09 -16.92 12.28
C ASN A 133 -39.50 -15.69 11.45
N THR A 134 -39.52 -14.53 12.11
CA THR A 134 -39.70 -13.24 11.43
C THR A 134 -38.32 -12.70 11.01
N PRO A 135 -38.02 -12.63 9.69
CA PRO A 135 -36.68 -12.33 9.22
C PRO A 135 -36.33 -10.85 9.38
N VAL A 136 -35.06 -10.59 9.72
CA VAL A 136 -34.48 -9.24 9.68
C VAL A 136 -34.29 -8.81 8.22
N GLU A 137 -34.84 -7.65 7.84
CA GLU A 137 -34.72 -7.13 6.47
C GLU A 137 -33.45 -6.29 6.34
N VAL A 138 -32.61 -6.62 5.36
CA VAL A 138 -31.39 -5.87 5.07
C VAL A 138 -31.56 -5.16 3.73
N VAL A 139 -31.67 -3.83 3.76
CA VAL A 139 -31.85 -3.00 2.58
C VAL A 139 -30.51 -2.40 2.16
N CYS A 140 -30.11 -2.67 0.91
CA CYS A 140 -28.92 -2.12 0.28
C CYS A 140 -29.31 -1.35 -0.98
N GLN A 141 -28.52 -0.35 -1.38
CA GLN A 141 -28.70 0.29 -2.68
C GLN A 141 -28.41 -0.68 -3.84
N SER A 142 -29.20 -0.56 -4.91
CA SER A 142 -29.04 -1.39 -6.13
C SER A 142 -28.02 -0.83 -7.13
N GLU A 143 -27.69 0.47 -7.08
CA GLU A 143 -26.79 1.16 -8.02
C GLU A 143 -25.85 2.11 -7.27
N GLY A 144 -24.57 2.18 -7.68
CA GLY A 144 -23.53 3.01 -7.01
C GLY A 144 -22.59 2.25 -6.07
N VAL A 145 -22.68 0.91 -6.04
CA VAL A 145 -21.96 0.00 -5.14
C VAL A 145 -20.44 0.16 -5.30
N ASN A 146 -19.78 0.88 -4.38
CA ASN A 146 -18.32 0.84 -4.26
C ASN A 146 -17.86 -0.60 -3.92
N ASN A 147 -16.61 -0.98 -4.25
CA ASN A 147 -16.12 -2.34 -3.99
C ASN A 147 -16.29 -2.78 -2.52
N THR A 148 -16.26 -1.83 -1.59
CA THR A 148 -16.42 -2.04 -0.15
C THR A 148 -17.84 -2.49 0.23
N SER A 149 -18.88 -1.87 -0.34
CA SER A 149 -20.28 -2.23 -0.07
C SER A 149 -20.66 -3.58 -0.67
N MET A 150 -20.02 -4.02 -1.75
CA MET A 150 -20.20 -5.37 -2.29
C MET A 150 -19.63 -6.44 -1.35
N ILE A 151 -18.41 -6.23 -0.83
CA ILE A 151 -17.79 -7.12 0.17
C ILE A 151 -18.66 -7.17 1.43
N PHE A 152 -19.13 -6.01 1.89
CA PHE A 152 -19.95 -5.92 3.09
C PHE A 152 -21.31 -6.60 2.91
N ARG A 153 -21.97 -6.44 1.75
CA ARG A 153 -23.21 -7.16 1.42
C ARG A 153 -23.01 -8.67 1.49
N GLU A 154 -21.90 -9.18 0.96
CA GLU A 154 -21.63 -10.61 1.06
C GLU A 154 -21.26 -11.06 2.47
N MET A 155 -20.62 -10.21 3.28
CA MET A 155 -20.42 -10.50 4.71
C MET A 155 -21.76 -10.63 5.45
N VAL A 156 -22.70 -9.71 5.23
CA VAL A 156 -24.02 -9.76 5.89
C VAL A 156 -24.84 -10.95 5.39
N ARG A 157 -24.79 -11.27 4.10
CA ARG A 157 -25.43 -12.46 3.53
C ARG A 157 -24.86 -13.75 4.10
N ALA A 158 -23.54 -13.85 4.22
CA ALA A 158 -22.88 -15.00 4.84
C ALA A 158 -23.27 -15.14 6.32
N GLY A 159 -23.26 -14.03 7.07
CA GLY A 159 -23.70 -14.04 8.48
C GLY A 159 -25.16 -14.47 8.65
N GLY A 160 -26.07 -14.02 7.78
CA GLY A 160 -27.46 -14.49 7.77
C GLY A 160 -27.58 -15.99 7.46
N SER A 161 -26.77 -16.51 6.53
CA SER A 161 -26.74 -17.94 6.21
C SER A 161 -26.22 -18.80 7.37
N ASP A 162 -25.21 -18.32 8.10
CA ASP A 162 -24.67 -19.01 9.28
C ASP A 162 -25.72 -19.08 10.39
N LEU A 163 -26.44 -17.98 10.62
CA LEU A 163 -27.52 -17.92 11.61
C LEU A 163 -28.66 -18.88 11.24
N ALA A 164 -29.14 -18.86 10.00
CA ALA A 164 -30.19 -19.77 9.54
C ALA A 164 -29.78 -21.25 9.67
N THR A 165 -28.49 -21.55 9.49
CA THR A 165 -27.94 -22.91 9.69
C THR A 165 -27.95 -23.32 11.16
N ALA A 166 -27.60 -22.40 12.06
CA ALA A 166 -27.65 -22.63 13.51
C ALA A 166 -29.09 -22.83 14.00
N GLU A 167 -30.01 -21.98 13.56
CA GLU A 167 -31.45 -22.08 13.87
C GLU A 167 -32.03 -23.42 13.41
N ALA A 168 -31.77 -23.82 12.16
CA ALA A 168 -32.21 -25.11 11.65
C ALA A 168 -31.66 -26.28 12.49
N GLY A 169 -30.42 -26.18 12.97
CA GLY A 169 -29.83 -27.16 13.88
C GLY A 169 -30.54 -27.23 15.24
N ILE A 170 -30.87 -26.08 15.82
CA ILE A 170 -31.58 -25.97 17.10
C ILE A 170 -33.01 -26.51 16.96
N TYR A 171 -33.74 -26.13 15.90
CA TYR A 171 -35.11 -26.61 15.68
C TYR A 171 -35.16 -28.11 15.41
N THR A 172 -34.21 -28.65 14.64
CA THR A 172 -34.10 -30.11 14.44
C THR A 172 -33.85 -30.84 15.75
N PHE A 173 -33.05 -30.25 16.64
CA PHE A 173 -32.79 -30.78 17.96
C PHE A 173 -34.06 -30.75 18.84
N ASP A 174 -34.81 -29.66 18.79
CA ASP A 174 -36.09 -29.56 19.49
C ASP A 174 -37.11 -30.61 19.00
N ASP A 175 -37.25 -30.76 17.68
CA ASP A 175 -38.10 -31.77 17.06
C ASP A 175 -37.73 -33.19 17.51
N LEU A 176 -36.43 -33.47 17.68
CA LEU A 176 -35.96 -34.77 18.19
C LEU A 176 -36.42 -35.02 19.64
N PHE A 177 -36.37 -34.00 20.51
CA PHE A 177 -36.84 -34.10 21.91
C PHE A 177 -38.37 -34.14 22.02
N ASN A 178 -39.07 -33.47 21.11
CA ASN A 178 -40.52 -33.48 21.07
C ASN A 178 -41.10 -34.76 20.45
N GLY A 179 -40.40 -35.37 19.49
CA GLY A 179 -40.81 -36.58 18.77
C GLY A 179 -40.27 -37.87 19.37
N VAL A 180 -38.95 -38.07 19.33
CA VAL A 180 -38.28 -39.37 19.55
C VAL A 180 -37.78 -39.52 21.00
N LEU A 181 -37.20 -38.47 21.58
CA LEU A 181 -36.57 -38.49 22.90
C LEU A 181 -37.50 -38.00 24.02
N LYS A 182 -38.81 -38.26 23.92
CA LYS A 182 -39.84 -37.77 24.86
C LYS A 182 -39.55 -38.08 26.34
N ASN A 183 -38.88 -39.21 26.63
CA ASN A 183 -38.52 -39.63 27.99
C ASN A 183 -37.34 -38.82 28.59
N TYR A 184 -36.64 -38.03 27.78
CA TYR A 184 -35.47 -37.24 28.17
C TYR A 184 -35.73 -35.73 28.12
N ARG A 185 -37.00 -35.29 28.08
CA ARG A 185 -37.38 -33.86 28.02
C ARG A 185 -36.75 -32.99 29.12
N GLY A 186 -36.46 -33.55 30.29
CA GLY A 186 -35.76 -32.84 31.37
C GLY A 186 -34.33 -32.40 31.03
N LEU A 187 -33.72 -32.97 29.99
CA LEU A 187 -32.37 -32.64 29.52
C LEU A 187 -32.38 -31.66 28.33
N ARG A 188 -33.55 -31.32 27.78
CA ARG A 188 -33.73 -30.47 26.59
C ARG A 188 -32.98 -29.14 26.74
N GLY A 189 -33.29 -28.36 27.78
CA GLY A 189 -32.68 -27.05 27.99
C GLY A 189 -31.16 -27.10 28.18
N THR A 190 -30.64 -28.16 28.81
CA THR A 190 -29.19 -28.33 28.99
C THR A 190 -28.48 -28.57 27.65
N HIS A 191 -29.08 -29.35 26.76
CA HIS A 191 -28.48 -29.63 25.46
C HIS A 191 -28.72 -28.51 24.43
N GLU A 192 -29.88 -27.85 24.46
CA GLU A 192 -30.14 -26.64 23.67
C GLU A 192 -29.14 -25.54 24.04
N ASN A 193 -28.91 -25.28 25.33
CA ASN A 193 -27.91 -24.30 25.76
C ASN A 193 -26.51 -24.68 25.31
N LYS A 194 -26.15 -25.97 25.39
CA LYS A 194 -24.84 -26.44 24.92
C LYS A 194 -24.69 -26.31 23.40
N LEU A 195 -25.75 -26.54 22.64
CA LEU A 195 -25.75 -26.39 21.20
C LEU A 195 -25.70 -24.91 20.80
N ASN A 196 -26.45 -24.06 21.50
CA ASN A 196 -26.38 -22.60 21.39
C ASN A 196 -24.96 -22.11 21.69
N ASP A 197 -24.32 -22.55 22.77
CA ASP A 197 -22.94 -22.19 23.10
C ASP A 197 -21.96 -22.58 21.98
N ILE A 198 -22.14 -23.76 21.37
CA ILE A 198 -21.32 -24.21 20.24
C ILE A 198 -21.54 -23.29 19.03
N TYR A 199 -22.79 -23.02 18.63
CA TYR A 199 -23.08 -22.14 17.51
C TYR A 199 -22.63 -20.68 17.76
N LEU A 200 -22.83 -20.17 18.97
CA LEU A 200 -22.33 -18.86 19.39
C LEU A 200 -20.80 -18.81 19.34
N SER A 201 -20.13 -19.89 19.75
CA SER A 201 -18.66 -19.96 19.67
C SER A 201 -18.16 -19.91 18.23
N TYR A 202 -18.88 -20.49 17.27
CA TYR A 202 -18.54 -20.34 15.85
C TYR A 202 -18.80 -18.90 15.36
N ALA A 203 -19.98 -18.35 15.62
CA ALA A 203 -20.35 -17.00 15.17
C ALA A 203 -19.48 -15.88 15.77
N LEU A 204 -19.10 -16.00 17.06
CA LEU A 204 -18.34 -15.00 17.81
C LEU A 204 -16.82 -15.21 17.73
N ASN A 205 -16.34 -16.44 17.55
CA ASN A 205 -14.90 -16.69 17.35
C ASN A 205 -14.51 -16.40 15.90
N ARG A 206 -14.66 -15.13 15.51
CA ARG A 206 -14.34 -14.60 14.19
C ARG A 206 -12.87 -14.75 13.80
N SER A 207 -11.97 -15.07 14.73
CA SER A 207 -10.57 -15.43 14.40
C SER A 207 -10.44 -16.72 13.57
N ILE A 208 -11.48 -17.56 13.56
CA ILE A 208 -11.57 -18.77 12.74
C ILE A 208 -11.88 -18.42 11.27
N TYR A 209 -12.76 -17.43 11.04
CA TYR A 209 -13.19 -17.01 9.69
C TYR A 209 -12.31 -15.90 9.10
N PHE A 210 -11.95 -14.92 9.92
CA PHE A 210 -11.10 -13.80 9.56
C PHE A 210 -9.71 -14.06 10.11
N LYS A 211 -8.87 -14.72 9.30
CA LYS A 211 -7.44 -14.61 9.51
C LYS A 211 -7.03 -13.24 9.02
N THR A 212 -6.67 -12.36 9.95
CA THR A 212 -5.87 -11.18 9.66
C THR A 212 -4.52 -11.69 9.17
N ARG A 213 -4.43 -11.97 7.87
CA ARG A 213 -3.15 -12.10 7.23
C ARG A 213 -2.68 -10.67 7.08
N ASP A 214 -1.68 -10.31 7.87
CA ASP A 214 -0.86 -9.18 7.51
C ASP A 214 -0.51 -9.37 6.04
N ILE A 215 -1.07 -8.52 5.17
CA ILE A 215 -0.59 -8.37 3.79
C ILE A 215 0.73 -7.60 3.89
N SER A 216 1.57 -8.02 4.85
CA SER A 216 2.87 -7.47 5.20
C SER A 216 3.78 -7.78 4.04
N VAL A 217 3.57 -6.90 3.07
CA VAL A 217 4.55 -6.15 2.36
C VAL A 217 5.34 -7.01 1.39
N LYS A 218 5.40 -6.50 0.18
CA LYS A 218 6.42 -6.89 -0.79
C LYS A 218 7.76 -6.96 -0.03
N GLU A 219 8.29 -8.18 0.18
CA GLU A 219 9.52 -8.47 0.93
C GLU A 219 9.49 -8.29 2.47
N GLY A 220 8.32 -8.30 3.11
CA GLY A 220 8.15 -8.29 4.58
C GLY A 220 8.58 -7.00 5.26
N LEU A 221 8.60 -5.87 4.55
CA LEU A 221 8.86 -4.55 5.15
C LEU A 221 7.66 -4.14 6.05
N SER A 222 7.80 -3.17 6.95
CA SER A 222 6.62 -2.54 7.57
C SER A 222 5.96 -1.54 6.62
N THR A 223 4.73 -1.10 6.89
CA THR A 223 4.07 -0.04 6.10
C THR A 223 4.92 1.23 6.02
N VAL A 224 5.56 1.61 7.13
CA VAL A 224 6.46 2.78 7.18
C VAL A 224 7.68 2.54 6.29
N GLN A 225 8.33 1.37 6.41
CA GLN A 225 9.49 1.01 5.59
C GLN A 225 9.14 0.97 4.09
N PHE A 226 7.96 0.46 3.72
CA PHE A 226 7.47 0.44 2.34
C PHE A 226 7.42 1.84 1.73
N TYR A 227 6.81 2.81 2.43
CA TYR A 227 6.72 4.18 1.94
C TYR A 227 8.06 4.93 2.01
N VAL A 228 8.94 4.61 2.94
CA VAL A 228 10.32 5.11 2.94
C VAL A 228 11.08 4.64 1.69
N CYS A 229 10.98 3.36 1.32
CA CYS A 229 11.58 2.83 0.08
C CYS A 229 11.02 3.56 -1.15
N THR A 230 9.71 3.76 -1.17
CA THR A 230 9.02 4.49 -2.25
C THR A 230 9.56 5.91 -2.38
N ALA A 231 9.71 6.62 -1.26
CA ALA A 231 10.25 7.96 -1.23
C ALA A 231 11.70 8.02 -1.70
N ILE A 232 12.55 7.05 -1.33
CA ILE A 232 13.94 6.96 -1.81
C ILE A 232 13.98 6.79 -3.33
N VAL A 233 13.20 5.85 -3.89
CA VAL A 233 13.16 5.61 -5.35
C VAL A 233 12.60 6.84 -6.07
N MET A 234 11.54 7.45 -5.55
CA MET A 234 10.96 8.67 -6.12
C MET A 234 11.96 9.83 -6.11
N LEU A 235 12.66 10.03 -5.00
CA LEU A 235 13.69 11.06 -4.86
C LEU A 235 14.81 10.84 -5.87
N LEU A 236 15.30 9.61 -6.04
CA LEU A 236 16.32 9.28 -7.04
C LEU A 236 15.86 9.57 -8.47
N LEU A 237 14.62 9.24 -8.84
CA LEU A 237 14.10 9.50 -10.18
C LEU A 237 13.87 10.99 -10.44
N LEU A 238 13.37 11.73 -9.45
CA LEU A 238 13.16 13.18 -9.55
C LEU A 238 14.47 13.98 -9.43
N SER A 239 15.53 13.38 -8.88
CA SER A 239 16.88 13.97 -8.82
C SER A 239 17.43 14.36 -10.20
N THR A 240 16.85 13.78 -11.26
CA THR A 240 17.02 14.17 -12.67
C THR A 240 16.87 15.68 -12.90
N ILE A 241 15.95 16.35 -12.21
CA ILE A 241 15.72 17.80 -12.37
C ILE A 241 17.00 18.59 -12.07
N THR A 242 17.78 18.13 -11.09
CA THR A 242 18.94 18.83 -10.56
C THR A 242 20.22 18.48 -11.32
N CYS A 243 20.32 17.23 -11.81
CA CYS A 243 21.47 16.74 -12.56
C CYS A 243 21.30 16.85 -14.07
N ALA A 244 20.14 17.30 -14.57
CA ALA A 244 19.84 17.46 -16.00
C ALA A 244 20.92 18.26 -16.76
N GLY A 245 21.46 19.32 -16.14
CA GLY A 245 22.52 20.14 -16.73
C GLY A 245 23.82 19.35 -16.97
N ASN A 246 24.14 18.41 -16.08
CA ASN A 246 25.34 17.57 -16.16
C ASN A 246 25.09 16.30 -16.99
N MET A 247 23.85 15.84 -17.04
CA MET A 247 23.45 14.66 -17.81
C MET A 247 23.11 14.98 -19.27
N LYS A 248 23.06 16.27 -19.65
CA LYS A 248 22.79 16.72 -21.02
C LYS A 248 23.74 16.07 -22.03
N GLY A 249 23.18 15.53 -23.11
CA GLY A 249 23.92 15.02 -24.27
C GLY A 249 24.99 16.00 -24.76
N GLU A 250 26.15 15.47 -25.16
CA GLU A 250 27.16 16.31 -25.82
C GLU A 250 26.63 16.83 -27.17
N SER A 251 27.06 18.03 -27.56
CA SER A 251 26.72 18.57 -28.88
C SER A 251 27.22 17.64 -29.98
N ARG A 252 26.53 17.61 -31.13
CA ARG A 252 26.90 16.72 -32.26
C ARG A 252 28.36 16.91 -32.69
N SER A 253 28.87 18.14 -32.64
CA SER A 253 30.26 18.46 -32.96
C SER A 253 31.24 17.86 -31.95
N LEU A 254 30.97 17.98 -30.64
CA LEU A 254 31.79 17.40 -29.59
C LEU A 254 31.75 15.87 -29.65
N ALA A 255 30.57 15.28 -29.86
CA ALA A 255 30.39 13.85 -30.01
C ALA A 255 31.16 13.26 -31.21
N LYS A 256 31.20 13.96 -32.35
CA LYS A 256 32.00 13.59 -33.53
C LYS A 256 33.50 13.74 -33.27
N SER A 257 33.91 14.82 -32.59
CA SER A 257 35.30 15.04 -32.17
C SER A 257 35.80 13.94 -31.23
N LEU A 258 34.99 13.56 -30.23
CA LEU A 258 35.30 12.45 -29.32
C LEU A 258 35.40 11.10 -30.06
N LYS A 259 34.52 10.85 -31.04
CA LYS A 259 34.59 9.64 -31.88
C LYS A 259 35.90 9.62 -32.67
N GLY A 260 36.30 10.75 -33.26
CA GLY A 260 37.60 10.91 -33.93
C GLY A 260 38.80 10.73 -33.00
N ALA A 261 38.64 11.05 -31.72
CA ALA A 261 39.66 10.84 -30.69
C ALA A 261 39.70 9.40 -30.11
N GLY A 262 38.84 8.49 -30.58
CA GLY A 262 38.77 7.09 -30.15
C GLY A 262 37.88 6.82 -28.92
N ILE A 263 36.99 7.75 -28.56
CA ILE A 263 36.05 7.61 -27.45
C ILE A 263 34.66 7.23 -27.98
N SER A 264 34.15 6.08 -27.54
CA SER A 264 32.84 5.57 -27.96
C SER A 264 31.70 6.26 -27.21
N ALA A 265 30.48 6.19 -27.75
CA ALA A 265 29.28 6.68 -27.07
C ALA A 265 29.05 5.99 -25.71
N PHE A 266 29.45 4.72 -25.60
CA PHE A 266 29.38 3.93 -24.38
C PHE A 266 30.33 4.48 -23.30
N ASP A 267 31.57 4.83 -23.68
CA ASP A 267 32.54 5.44 -22.76
C ASP A 267 32.03 6.79 -22.23
N THR A 268 31.41 7.61 -23.08
CA THR A 268 30.83 8.90 -22.68
C THR A 268 29.65 8.71 -21.71
N GLY A 269 28.77 7.72 -21.96
CA GLY A 269 27.64 7.41 -21.08
C GLY A 269 28.08 6.95 -19.69
N ILE A 270 29.07 6.05 -19.62
CA ILE A 270 29.66 5.59 -18.36
C ILE A 270 30.33 6.75 -17.63
N ALA A 271 31.13 7.57 -18.31
CA ALA A 271 31.84 8.69 -17.69
C ALA A 271 30.87 9.72 -17.07
N ARG A 272 29.76 10.01 -17.75
CA ARG A 272 28.70 10.90 -17.25
C ARG A 272 27.98 10.30 -16.04
N THR A 273 27.55 9.05 -16.16
CA THR A 273 26.84 8.35 -15.08
C THR A 273 27.72 8.22 -13.85
N ALA A 274 29.01 7.90 -14.03
CA ALA A 274 29.98 7.84 -12.94
C ALA A 274 30.26 9.21 -12.30
N GLY A 275 30.39 10.27 -13.09
CA GLY A 275 30.62 11.62 -12.57
C GLY A 275 29.49 12.10 -11.66
N VAL A 276 28.24 12.02 -12.14
CA VAL A 276 27.06 12.37 -11.34
C VAL A 276 26.84 11.35 -10.20
N GLY A 277 27.08 10.07 -10.47
CA GLY A 277 26.91 8.98 -9.52
C GLY A 277 27.78 9.10 -8.30
N ILE A 278 29.06 9.46 -8.44
CA ILE A 278 29.96 9.65 -7.30
C ILE A 278 29.41 10.71 -6.33
N VAL A 279 28.84 11.82 -6.84
CA VAL A 279 28.28 12.87 -5.99
C VAL A 279 27.04 12.38 -5.25
N TYR A 280 26.12 11.71 -5.93
CA TYR A 280 24.93 11.15 -5.27
C TYR A 280 25.28 10.04 -4.28
N ILE A 281 26.21 9.15 -4.62
CA ILE A 281 26.70 8.12 -3.70
C ILE A 281 27.25 8.77 -2.44
N MET A 282 28.10 9.81 -2.57
CA MET A 282 28.61 10.53 -1.39
C MET A 282 27.47 11.13 -0.54
N ILE A 283 26.46 11.74 -1.16
CA ILE A 283 25.32 12.31 -0.43
C ILE A 283 24.54 11.21 0.30
N PHE A 284 24.18 10.11 -0.39
CA PHE A 284 23.39 9.03 0.19
C PHE A 284 24.15 8.24 1.25
N GLU A 285 25.46 8.02 1.10
CA GLU A 285 26.30 7.37 2.12
C GLU A 285 26.41 8.24 3.37
N VAL A 286 26.63 9.55 3.22
CA VAL A 286 26.67 10.48 4.36
C VAL A 286 25.33 10.49 5.09
N LEU A 287 24.21 10.55 4.35
CA LEU A 287 22.87 10.46 4.94
C LEU A 287 22.66 9.11 5.64
N PHE A 288 23.08 8.00 5.03
CA PHE A 288 22.97 6.67 5.61
C PHE A 288 23.76 6.57 6.93
N ILE A 289 25.00 7.07 6.98
CA ILE A 289 25.81 7.10 8.20
C ILE A 289 25.12 7.96 9.28
N ILE A 290 24.66 9.16 8.94
CA ILE A 290 23.99 10.05 9.89
C ILE A 290 22.73 9.39 10.47
N ILE A 291 21.91 8.75 9.62
CA ILE A 291 20.68 8.06 10.04
C ILE A 291 21.02 6.85 10.92
N ASN A 292 22.05 6.08 10.59
CA ASN A 292 22.52 4.96 11.41
C ASN A 292 23.02 5.42 12.79
N VAL A 293 23.66 6.60 12.89
CA VAL A 293 24.05 7.18 14.19
C VAL A 293 22.84 7.67 14.98
N MET A 294 21.90 8.38 14.32
CA MET A 294 20.68 8.87 14.96
C MET A 294 19.77 7.73 15.46
N ARG A 295 19.85 6.54 14.85
CA ARG A 295 19.17 5.32 15.33
C ARG A 295 19.45 5.03 16.80
N LEU A 296 20.67 5.30 17.28
CA LEU A 296 21.08 5.00 18.66
C LEU A 296 20.35 5.86 19.70
N GLY A 297 19.80 7.02 19.30
CA GLY A 297 19.11 7.96 20.20
C GLY A 297 17.61 8.10 19.96
N ILE A 298 17.08 7.68 18.81
CA ILE A 298 15.68 7.92 18.42
C ILE A 298 14.97 6.59 18.11
N PRO A 299 14.05 6.12 18.98
CA PRO A 299 13.35 4.84 18.82
C PRO A 299 12.58 4.71 17.49
N ALA A 300 12.01 5.82 17.00
CA ALA A 300 11.28 5.84 15.73
C ALA A 300 12.16 5.48 14.52
N ILE A 301 13.45 5.83 14.55
CA ILE A 301 14.41 5.51 13.48
C ILE A 301 14.84 4.05 13.58
N SER A 302 14.98 3.51 14.80
CA SER A 302 15.28 2.10 15.04
C SER A 302 14.19 1.15 14.55
N GLY A 303 12.93 1.60 14.53
CA GLY A 303 11.83 0.85 13.92
C GLY A 303 11.84 0.84 12.39
N VAL A 304 12.57 1.77 11.75
CA VAL A 304 12.66 1.86 10.29
C VAL A 304 13.92 1.16 9.78
N LEU A 305 15.10 1.46 10.34
CA LEU A 305 16.38 0.96 9.86
C LEU A 305 16.91 -0.15 10.77
N ALA A 306 17.02 -1.38 10.24
CA ALA A 306 17.31 -2.58 11.03
C ALA A 306 18.80 -3.01 11.00
N VAL A 307 19.65 -2.27 10.27
CA VAL A 307 21.08 -2.56 10.09
C VAL A 307 21.84 -2.51 11.43
N SER A 308 22.20 -3.67 11.96
CA SER A 308 22.75 -3.83 13.31
C SER A 308 24.18 -4.37 13.34
N THR A 309 24.58 -5.14 12.31
CA THR A 309 25.91 -5.75 12.25
C THR A 309 26.84 -5.01 11.27
N VAL A 310 28.16 -5.13 11.48
CA VAL A 310 29.17 -4.56 10.57
C VAL A 310 29.04 -5.14 9.16
N GLY A 311 28.67 -6.43 9.04
CA GLY A 311 28.42 -7.08 7.76
C GLY A 311 27.22 -6.49 7.02
N GLU A 312 26.10 -6.28 7.72
CA GLU A 312 24.91 -5.62 7.17
C GLU A 312 25.21 -4.18 6.74
N PHE A 313 26.02 -3.46 7.51
CA PHE A 313 26.43 -2.09 7.18
C PHE A 313 27.23 -2.04 5.86
N ILE A 314 28.24 -2.90 5.71
CA ILE A 314 29.03 -2.99 4.48
C ILE A 314 28.15 -3.39 3.28
N ALA A 315 27.27 -4.38 3.47
CA ALA A 315 26.35 -4.82 2.42
C ALA A 315 25.38 -3.70 1.99
N SER A 316 24.92 -2.90 2.96
CA SER A 316 24.04 -1.74 2.71
C SER A 316 24.76 -0.61 1.97
N THR A 317 25.99 -0.27 2.34
CA THR A 317 26.85 0.68 1.61
C THR A 317 27.07 0.22 0.16
N LEU A 318 27.41 -1.06 -0.07
CA LEU A 318 27.50 -1.59 -1.43
C LEU A 318 26.16 -1.54 -2.18
N GLY A 319 25.06 -1.82 -1.47
CA GLY A 319 23.71 -1.68 -2.01
C GLY A 319 23.40 -0.26 -2.46
N ILE A 320 23.79 0.77 -1.69
CA ILE A 320 23.59 2.19 -2.04
C ILE A 320 24.32 2.53 -3.33
N VAL A 321 25.57 2.08 -3.49
CA VAL A 321 26.35 2.29 -4.72
C VAL A 321 25.59 1.74 -5.93
N VAL A 322 25.10 0.50 -5.84
CA VAL A 322 24.36 -0.16 -6.94
C VAL A 322 23.02 0.54 -7.18
N LEU A 323 22.29 0.91 -6.13
CA LEU A 323 20.99 1.58 -6.20
C LEU A 323 21.09 2.92 -6.93
N VAL A 324 22.02 3.78 -6.51
CA VAL A 324 22.23 5.10 -7.11
C VAL A 324 22.68 4.95 -8.56
N TYR A 325 23.61 4.04 -8.84
CA TYR A 325 24.12 3.85 -10.20
C TYR A 325 23.06 3.27 -11.14
N ALA A 326 22.19 2.39 -10.65
CA ALA A 326 21.06 1.85 -11.41
C ALA A 326 20.03 2.93 -11.77
N ALA A 327 19.64 3.76 -10.80
CA ALA A 327 18.74 4.87 -11.03
C ALA A 327 19.32 5.87 -12.04
N LEU A 328 20.59 6.26 -11.90
CA LEU A 328 21.23 7.19 -12.83
C LEU A 328 21.46 6.59 -14.22
N SER A 329 21.67 5.27 -14.33
CA SER A 329 21.76 4.59 -15.63
C SER A 329 20.43 4.64 -16.37
N PHE A 330 19.31 4.41 -15.67
CA PHE A 330 17.97 4.60 -16.22
C PHE A 330 17.76 6.03 -16.72
N ILE A 331 18.11 7.03 -15.91
CA ILE A 331 18.01 8.45 -16.28
C ILE A 331 18.88 8.76 -17.51
N ASN A 332 20.14 8.29 -17.52
CA ASN A 332 21.06 8.53 -18.64
C ASN A 332 20.57 7.90 -19.94
N CYS A 333 19.91 6.74 -19.87
CA CYS A 333 19.29 6.10 -21.03
C CYS A 333 18.22 7.02 -21.65
N ILE A 334 17.32 7.58 -20.85
CA ILE A 334 16.28 8.49 -21.35
C ILE A 334 16.89 9.78 -21.91
N PHE A 335 17.89 10.37 -21.25
CA PHE A 335 18.62 11.54 -21.75
C PHE A 335 19.40 11.27 -23.04
N SER A 336 19.71 10.01 -23.32
CA SER A 336 20.32 9.58 -24.58
C SER A 336 19.28 9.40 -25.70
N VAL A 337 18.01 9.17 -25.34
CA VAL A 337 16.88 8.94 -26.25
C VAL A 337 16.07 10.20 -26.55
N VAL A 338 16.16 11.24 -25.73
CA VAL A 338 15.50 12.55 -25.92
C VAL A 338 16.57 13.65 -26.10
N ASP A 339 16.41 14.54 -27.09
CA ASP A 339 17.45 15.52 -27.45
C ASP A 339 17.40 16.78 -26.57
N ASP A 340 16.22 17.15 -26.12
CA ASP A 340 16.00 18.34 -25.31
C ASP A 340 16.01 17.99 -23.82
N THR A 341 16.73 18.81 -23.04
CA THR A 341 16.88 18.65 -21.59
C THR A 341 15.54 18.71 -20.85
N VAL A 342 14.65 19.63 -21.21
CA VAL A 342 13.35 19.80 -20.54
C VAL A 342 12.45 18.59 -20.80
N TYR A 343 12.35 18.18 -22.07
CA TYR A 343 11.57 16.99 -22.43
C TYR A 343 12.17 15.71 -21.84
N SER A 344 13.49 15.62 -21.71
CA SER A 344 14.14 14.47 -21.04
C SER A 344 13.74 14.38 -19.57
N VAL A 345 13.74 15.51 -18.85
CA VAL A 345 13.30 15.58 -17.44
C VAL A 345 11.85 15.12 -17.32
N ILE A 346 10.94 15.69 -18.13
CA ILE A 346 9.52 15.33 -18.11
C ILE A 346 9.33 13.84 -18.41
N THR A 347 10.04 13.32 -19.42
CA THR A 347 9.96 11.91 -19.82
C THR A 347 10.42 10.98 -18.69
N VAL A 348 11.52 11.30 -18.02
CA VAL A 348 12.00 10.53 -16.86
C VAL A 348 10.97 10.56 -15.73
N SER A 349 10.38 11.71 -15.42
CA SER A 349 9.38 11.83 -14.36
C SER A 349 8.12 11.01 -14.66
N VAL A 350 7.57 11.12 -15.87
CA VAL A 350 6.34 10.44 -16.27
C VAL A 350 6.57 8.93 -16.39
N ILE A 351 7.58 8.50 -17.15
CA ILE A 351 7.89 7.07 -17.30
C ILE A 351 8.29 6.48 -15.95
N GLY A 352 9.07 7.20 -15.15
CA GLY A 352 9.44 6.81 -13.79
C GLY A 352 8.22 6.53 -12.92
N MET A 353 7.23 7.43 -12.89
CA MET A 353 5.99 7.25 -12.12
C MET A 353 5.16 6.07 -12.62
N VAL A 354 5.02 5.91 -13.94
CA VAL A 354 4.30 4.77 -14.52
C VAL A 354 4.98 3.45 -14.14
N CYS A 355 6.30 3.38 -14.25
CA CYS A 355 7.10 2.22 -13.84
C CYS A 355 6.95 1.95 -12.34
N MET A 356 7.03 2.98 -11.49
CA MET A 356 6.83 2.85 -10.04
C MET A 356 5.43 2.32 -9.69
N TYR A 357 4.39 2.80 -10.36
CA TYR A 357 3.03 2.31 -10.17
C TYR A 357 2.90 0.85 -10.60
N ALA A 358 3.33 0.51 -11.81
CA ALA A 358 3.26 -0.85 -12.35
C ALA A 358 4.10 -1.85 -11.54
N SER A 359 5.25 -1.42 -11.01
CA SER A 359 6.07 -2.24 -10.10
C SER A 359 5.46 -2.43 -8.72
N GLY A 360 4.36 -1.75 -8.39
CA GLY A 360 3.77 -1.78 -7.06
C GLY A 360 4.65 -1.15 -6.00
N CYS A 361 5.39 -0.08 -6.37
CA CYS A 361 6.13 0.75 -5.44
C CYS A 361 5.21 1.77 -4.76
N ILE A 362 4.21 2.31 -5.49
CA ILE A 362 3.28 3.31 -4.93
C ILE A 362 2.12 2.61 -4.21
N VAL A 363 1.51 1.63 -4.89
CA VAL A 363 0.43 0.81 -4.35
C VAL A 363 0.96 -0.60 -4.20
N SER A 364 0.70 -1.27 -3.07
CA SER A 364 1.13 -2.65 -2.88
C SER A 364 0.69 -3.53 -4.05
N SER A 365 1.61 -4.35 -4.56
CA SER A 365 1.36 -5.26 -5.69
C SER A 365 0.21 -6.26 -5.46
N ALA A 366 -0.24 -6.43 -4.20
CA ALA A 366 -1.42 -7.20 -3.85
C ALA A 366 -2.73 -6.58 -4.38
N PHE A 367 -2.77 -5.27 -4.58
CA PHE A 367 -3.95 -4.55 -5.11
C PHE A 367 -3.91 -4.36 -6.63
N LEU A 368 -2.80 -4.72 -7.29
CA LEU A 368 -2.67 -4.59 -8.74
C LEU A 368 -3.30 -5.79 -9.46
N ALA A 369 -3.91 -5.53 -10.62
CA ALA A 369 -4.38 -6.58 -11.52
C ALA A 369 -3.23 -7.54 -11.90
N SER A 370 -3.55 -8.83 -12.07
CA SER A 370 -2.57 -9.90 -12.30
C SER A 370 -1.61 -9.61 -13.46
N GLY A 371 -2.13 -9.07 -14.57
CA GLY A 371 -1.30 -8.70 -15.74
C GLY A 371 -0.30 -7.59 -15.43
N VAL A 372 -0.73 -6.53 -14.72
CA VAL A 372 0.15 -5.42 -14.32
C VAL A 372 1.21 -5.91 -13.34
N ARG A 373 0.83 -6.77 -12.39
CA ARG A 373 1.77 -7.34 -11.42
C ARG A 373 2.89 -8.13 -12.10
N THR A 374 2.57 -8.98 -13.07
CA THR A 374 3.57 -9.78 -13.79
C THR A 374 4.57 -8.90 -14.54
N ILE A 375 4.09 -7.88 -15.26
CA ILE A 375 4.98 -6.92 -15.95
C ILE A 375 5.78 -6.12 -14.91
N GLY A 376 5.13 -5.73 -13.82
CA GLY A 376 5.65 -5.03 -12.66
C GLY A 376 6.91 -5.65 -12.05
N MET A 377 7.02 -6.98 -12.08
CA MET A 377 8.18 -7.72 -11.54
C MET A 377 9.45 -7.54 -12.36
N TYR A 378 9.31 -7.30 -13.67
CA TYR A 378 10.44 -7.15 -14.59
C TYR A 378 10.74 -5.68 -14.92
N LEU A 379 10.19 -4.73 -14.18
CA LEU A 379 10.48 -3.31 -14.36
C LEU A 379 11.68 -2.89 -13.50
N PRO A 380 12.52 -1.94 -13.97
CA PRO A 380 13.72 -1.51 -13.24
C PRO A 380 13.40 -0.91 -11.87
N THR A 381 12.26 -0.22 -11.75
CA THR A 381 11.75 0.35 -10.51
C THR A 381 11.43 -0.71 -9.45
N ASN A 382 11.11 -1.94 -9.86
CA ASN A 382 10.97 -3.07 -8.94
C ASN A 382 12.31 -3.40 -8.29
N GLY A 383 13.36 -3.58 -9.10
CA GLY A 383 14.71 -3.85 -8.63
C GLY A 383 15.27 -2.75 -7.72
N LEU A 384 14.99 -1.47 -8.04
CA LEU A 384 15.36 -0.33 -7.20
C LEU A 384 14.62 -0.37 -5.84
N PHE A 385 13.32 -0.67 -5.86
CA PHE A 385 12.51 -0.74 -4.64
C PHE A 385 12.92 -1.89 -3.72
N THR A 386 13.10 -3.08 -4.29
CA THR A 386 13.59 -4.27 -3.58
C THR A 386 14.96 -3.99 -2.94
N LEU A 387 15.88 -3.40 -3.70
CA LEU A 387 17.21 -3.09 -3.19
C LEU A 387 17.16 -2.03 -2.08
N ALA A 388 16.33 -0.99 -2.21
CA ALA A 388 16.11 0.00 -1.16
C ALA A 388 15.55 -0.63 0.13
N GLY A 389 14.60 -1.56 0.01
CA GLY A 389 14.06 -2.32 1.14
C GLY A 389 15.10 -3.18 1.84
N GLN A 390 15.92 -3.88 1.06
CA GLN A 390 17.01 -4.69 1.59
C GLN A 390 18.11 -3.86 2.27
N ILE A 391 18.44 -2.68 1.75
CA ILE A 391 19.38 -1.73 2.38
C ILE A 391 18.86 -1.28 3.74
N ILE A 392 17.57 -0.96 3.85
CA ILE A 392 16.96 -0.52 5.11
C ILE A 392 16.95 -1.65 6.15
N LYS A 393 16.75 -2.90 5.69
CA LYS A 393 16.76 -4.09 6.54
C LYS A 393 18.16 -4.61 6.88
N GLY A 394 19.19 -4.21 6.12
CA GLY A 394 20.53 -4.81 6.19
C GLY A 394 20.65 -6.17 5.50
N THR A 395 19.56 -6.71 4.94
CA THR A 395 19.53 -8.03 4.31
C THR A 395 19.72 -7.93 2.80
N VAL A 396 20.80 -7.31 2.36
CA VAL A 396 21.12 -7.14 0.94
C VAL A 396 21.52 -8.48 0.33
N ASP A 397 20.69 -8.96 -0.59
CA ASP A 397 20.92 -10.23 -1.28
C ASP A 397 21.70 -10.01 -2.59
N ILE A 398 22.57 -10.97 -2.89
CA ILE A 398 23.42 -10.95 -4.09
C ILE A 398 22.55 -11.02 -5.36
N SER A 399 21.44 -11.77 -5.32
CA SER A 399 20.51 -11.90 -6.45
C SER A 399 19.90 -10.55 -6.84
N THR A 400 19.52 -9.74 -5.86
CA THR A 400 18.99 -8.38 -6.06
C THR A 400 20.06 -7.46 -6.65
N ILE A 401 21.30 -7.56 -6.17
CA ILE A 401 22.44 -6.82 -6.73
C ILE A 401 22.64 -7.19 -8.19
N ILE A 402 22.69 -8.49 -8.52
CA ILE A 402 22.87 -8.97 -9.90
C ILE A 402 21.76 -8.43 -10.80
N THR A 403 20.51 -8.48 -10.34
CA THR A 403 19.36 -7.98 -11.12
C THR A 403 19.49 -6.48 -11.43
N ASN A 404 19.90 -5.67 -10.46
CA ASN A 404 20.13 -4.24 -10.68
C ASN A 404 21.36 -3.96 -11.56
N VAL A 405 22.42 -4.76 -11.45
CA VAL A 405 23.60 -4.68 -12.33
C VAL A 405 23.24 -5.03 -13.77
N LEU A 406 22.37 -6.02 -14.00
CA LEU A 406 21.87 -6.32 -15.34
C LEU A 406 21.10 -5.13 -15.94
N TRP A 407 20.25 -4.46 -15.14
CA TRP A 407 19.57 -3.24 -15.57
C TRP A 407 20.55 -2.12 -15.91
N ILE A 408 21.60 -1.93 -15.12
CA ILE A 408 22.68 -0.96 -15.43
C ILE A 408 23.26 -1.24 -16.81
N ILE A 409 23.64 -2.49 -17.09
CA ILE A 409 24.25 -2.87 -18.37
C ILE A 409 23.27 -2.61 -19.53
N ILE A 410 22.00 -3.01 -19.37
CA ILE A 410 20.95 -2.81 -20.37
C ILE A 410 20.77 -1.31 -20.68
N PHE A 411 20.67 -0.46 -19.64
CA PHE A 411 20.46 0.98 -19.84
C PHE A 411 21.67 1.69 -20.44
N GLN A 412 22.89 1.32 -20.04
CA GLN A 412 24.10 1.89 -20.63
C GLN A 412 24.25 1.47 -22.09
N ALA A 413 23.94 0.21 -22.43
CA ALA A 413 23.96 -0.28 -23.79
C ALA A 413 22.88 0.39 -24.66
N ALA A 414 21.65 0.48 -24.17
CA ALA A 414 20.53 1.13 -24.85
C ALA A 414 20.80 2.63 -25.08
N GLY A 415 21.31 3.34 -24.08
CA GLY A 415 21.70 4.75 -24.20
C GLY A 415 22.83 4.95 -25.22
N ALA A 416 23.85 4.09 -25.21
CA ALA A 416 24.95 4.16 -26.18
C ALA A 416 24.47 3.88 -27.62
N LEU A 417 23.54 2.94 -27.80
CA LEU A 417 22.92 2.63 -29.09
C LEU A 417 22.11 3.83 -29.61
N ALA A 418 21.30 4.46 -28.75
CA ALA A 418 20.54 5.65 -29.09
C ALA A 418 21.45 6.80 -29.55
N VAL A 419 22.53 7.06 -28.82
CA VAL A 419 23.54 8.06 -29.21
C VAL A 419 24.23 7.68 -30.53
N LYS A 420 24.53 6.40 -30.76
CA LYS A 420 25.15 5.94 -32.01
C LYS A 420 24.24 6.20 -33.21
N ILE A 421 22.97 5.82 -33.14
CA ILE A 421 21.96 6.04 -34.19
C ILE A 421 21.83 7.54 -34.50
N ARG A 422 21.88 8.40 -33.47
CA ARG A 422 21.84 9.86 -33.64
C ARG A 422 23.09 10.46 -34.25
N ARG A 423 24.27 9.87 -34.03
CA ARG A 423 25.54 10.35 -34.59
C ARG A 423 25.65 10.08 -36.09
N ASP A 424 24.97 9.04 -36.56
CA ASP A 424 25.02 8.56 -37.95
C ASP A 424 23.85 9.14 -38.81
N ARG A 425 22.91 9.88 -38.20
CA ARG A 425 21.96 10.80 -38.86
C ARG A 425 22.52 12.22 -38.90
#